data_AF-A0A2N1JRT5-F1
#
_entry.id   AF-A0A2N1JRT5-F1
#
_cell.length_a   1.000
_cell.length_b   1.000
_cell.length_c   1.000
_cell.angle_alpha   90.00
_cell.angle_beta   90.00
_cell.angle_gamma   90.00
#
_symmetry.space_group_name_H-M   'P 1'
#
loop_
_entity.id
_entity.type
_entity.pdbx_description
1 polymer ?
#
loop_
_entity_poly.entity_id
_entity_poly.type
_entity_poly.pdbx_seq_one_letter_code
_entity_poly.pdbx_strand_id
1 'polypeptide(L)'
;MATTIVTNLNEYKQYLERIVFTSKSGFSKETLYLVSIMLPIAERIEAVEFLTEKYFTEMGEMPTKVKMKDRRGRYIEALDLLSEHLLYEALEGDSRPDKITLEERPVLTSNQIKTRITDRGEISVDIGLACKTYGSDGRNHRNPTKRNRTPYENMKVEQQALEKAKQVNEGYRDATNPSKIRRLRVAS
;
A
#
# COMPACT_ATOMS: atom_id res chain seq x y z
N MET A 1 28.82 -4.95 26.01
CA MET A 1 29.38 -5.34 24.70
C MET A 1 29.26 -4.13 23.81
N ALA A 2 30.35 -3.62 23.25
CA ALA A 2 30.31 -2.47 22.34
C ALA A 2 29.45 -2.82 21.13
N THR A 3 28.31 -2.16 20.97
CA THR A 3 27.52 -2.19 19.73
C THR A 3 28.40 -1.63 18.64
N THR A 4 28.97 -2.53 17.82
CA THR A 4 29.77 -2.17 16.67
C THR A 4 28.81 -1.48 15.71
N ILE A 5 29.01 -0.19 15.49
CA ILE A 5 28.20 0.57 14.53
C ILE A 5 28.70 0.13 13.16
N VAL A 6 27.93 -0.70 12.48
CA VAL A 6 28.21 -1.12 11.11
C VAL A 6 27.76 0.00 10.18
N THR A 7 28.70 0.56 9.43
CA THR A 7 28.47 1.67 8.50
C THR A 7 28.80 1.34 7.06
N ASN A 8 29.58 0.28 6.82
CA ASN A 8 30.00 -0.17 5.50
C ASN A 8 29.91 -1.70 5.35
N LEU A 9 29.98 -2.17 4.11
CA LEU A 9 29.95 -3.60 3.79
C LEU A 9 31.02 -4.44 4.51
N ASN A 10 32.24 -3.94 4.61
CA ASN A 10 33.35 -4.71 5.20
C ASN A 10 33.13 -4.94 6.70
N GLU A 11 32.66 -3.93 7.41
CA GLU A 11 32.24 -4.04 8.81
C GLU A 11 31.08 -5.01 8.96
N TYR A 12 30.13 -5.01 8.03
CA TYR A 12 29.02 -5.97 8.04
C TYR A 12 29.52 -7.40 7.86
N LYS A 13 30.42 -7.65 6.91
CA LYS A 13 31.01 -8.99 6.69
C LYS A 13 31.77 -9.47 7.93
N GLN A 14 32.62 -8.63 8.52
CA GLN A 14 33.36 -8.95 9.76
C GLN A 14 32.44 -9.17 10.97
N TYR A 15 31.36 -8.39 11.07
CA TYR A 15 30.34 -8.58 12.09
C TYR A 15 29.64 -9.94 11.90
N LEU A 16 29.19 -10.22 10.69
CA LEU A 16 28.45 -11.42 10.36
C LEU A 16 29.32 -12.66 10.58
N GLU A 17 30.61 -12.63 10.26
CA GLU A 17 31.58 -13.71 10.54
C GLU A 17 31.56 -14.18 11.99
N ARG A 18 31.31 -13.29 12.96
CA ARG A 18 31.26 -13.62 14.39
C ARG A 18 29.95 -14.27 14.82
N ILE A 19 28.91 -14.16 14.01
CA ILE A 19 27.60 -14.76 14.27
C ILE A 19 27.61 -16.20 13.79
N VAL A 20 26.94 -17.09 14.52
CA VAL A 20 26.66 -18.46 14.08
C VAL A 20 25.16 -18.68 14.12
N PHE A 21 24.58 -19.05 12.99
CA PHE A 21 23.18 -19.40 12.87
C PHE A 21 22.93 -20.77 13.49
N THR A 22 22.14 -20.79 14.55
CA THR A 22 21.66 -22.02 15.21
C THR A 22 20.16 -22.26 14.99
N SER A 23 19.43 -21.27 14.48
CA SER A 23 18.02 -21.40 14.14
C SER A 23 17.58 -20.41 13.07
N LYS A 24 16.40 -20.65 12.48
CA LYS A 24 15.69 -19.72 11.58
C LYS A 24 15.46 -18.34 12.21
N SER A 25 15.31 -18.28 13.54
CA SER A 25 15.13 -17.00 14.26
C SER A 25 16.37 -16.12 14.25
N GLY A 26 17.57 -16.71 14.16
CA GLY A 26 18.83 -15.98 14.02
C GLY A 26 18.86 -15.24 12.69
N PHE A 27 18.56 -15.94 11.60
CA PHE A 27 18.46 -15.33 10.26
C PHE A 27 17.44 -14.19 10.23
N SER A 28 16.29 -14.37 10.89
CA SER A 28 15.28 -13.32 10.96
C SER A 28 15.78 -12.04 11.65
N LYS A 29 16.58 -12.17 12.72
CA LYS A 29 17.15 -11.03 13.42
C LYS A 29 18.19 -10.31 12.55
N GLU A 30 19.05 -11.07 11.90
CA GLU A 30 20.10 -10.50 11.04
C GLU A 30 19.54 -9.84 9.78
N THR A 31 18.47 -10.40 9.22
CA THR A 31 17.73 -9.78 8.12
C THR A 31 17.19 -8.41 8.53
N LEU A 32 16.56 -8.30 9.70
CA LEU A 32 16.05 -7.02 10.21
C LEU A 32 17.19 -6.03 10.52
N TYR A 33 18.33 -6.53 11.00
CA TYR A 33 19.51 -5.72 11.25
C TYR A 33 20.11 -5.16 9.95
N LEU A 34 20.32 -6.00 8.93
CA LEU A 34 20.80 -5.57 7.61
C LEU A 34 19.91 -4.48 7.01
N VAL A 35 18.58 -4.70 7.02
CA VAL A 35 17.60 -3.71 6.55
C VAL A 35 17.68 -2.40 7.34
N SER A 36 18.04 -2.44 8.62
CA SER A 36 18.17 -1.24 9.45
C SER A 36 19.41 -0.40 9.14
N ILE A 37 20.50 -1.02 8.66
CA ILE A 37 21.75 -0.33 8.36
C ILE A 37 21.61 0.56 7.12
N MET A 38 20.77 0.15 6.15
CA MET A 38 20.54 0.90 4.91
C MET A 38 21.83 1.23 4.16
N LEU A 39 22.63 0.19 3.86
CA LEU A 39 23.83 0.32 3.03
C LEU A 39 23.49 0.84 1.61
N PRO A 40 24.47 1.41 0.88
CA PRO A 40 24.33 1.72 -0.54
C PRO A 40 23.92 0.50 -1.39
N ILE A 41 23.25 0.72 -2.52
CA ILE A 41 22.65 -0.37 -3.32
C ILE A 41 23.64 -1.46 -3.73
N ALA A 42 24.83 -1.06 -4.21
CA ALA A 42 25.88 -2.00 -4.60
C ALA A 42 26.32 -2.86 -3.41
N GLU A 43 26.46 -2.25 -2.24
CA GLU A 43 26.87 -2.93 -1.01
C GLU A 43 25.76 -3.84 -0.44
N ARG A 44 24.48 -3.47 -0.60
CA ARG A 44 23.37 -4.30 -0.13
C ARG A 44 23.27 -5.61 -0.88
N ILE A 45 23.49 -5.61 -2.20
CA ILE A 45 23.43 -6.85 -3.00
C ILE A 45 24.46 -7.84 -2.44
N GLU A 46 25.71 -7.40 -2.31
CA GLU A 46 26.77 -8.24 -1.74
C GLU A 46 26.49 -8.65 -0.28
N ALA A 47 25.92 -7.76 0.53
CA ALA A 47 25.58 -8.08 1.92
C ALA A 47 24.47 -9.14 2.02
N VAL A 48 23.46 -9.07 1.15
CA VAL A 48 22.38 -10.05 1.07
C VAL A 48 22.91 -11.40 0.60
N GLU A 49 23.74 -11.41 -0.45
CA GLU A 49 24.41 -12.63 -0.93
C GLU A 49 25.20 -13.28 0.20
N PHE A 50 26.09 -12.52 0.86
CA PHE A 50 26.91 -13.01 1.96
C PHE A 50 26.09 -13.55 3.14
N LEU A 51 24.99 -12.86 3.50
CA LEU A 51 24.07 -13.32 4.54
C LEU A 51 23.41 -14.66 4.17
N THR A 52 22.95 -14.81 2.93
CA THR A 52 22.28 -16.04 2.46
C THR A 52 23.25 -17.20 2.32
N GLU A 53 24.46 -16.97 1.80
CA GLU A 53 25.52 -17.97 1.67
C GLU A 53 25.99 -18.47 3.03
N LYS A 54 26.19 -17.55 3.99
CA LYS A 54 26.56 -17.93 5.34
C LYS A 54 25.47 -18.77 6.01
N TYR A 55 24.21 -18.35 5.88
CA TYR A 55 23.09 -19.13 6.41
C TYR A 55 23.05 -20.54 5.78
N PHE A 56 23.21 -20.64 4.47
CA PHE A 56 23.26 -21.93 3.78
C PHE A 56 24.42 -22.81 4.25
N THR A 57 25.60 -22.22 4.44
CA THR A 57 26.80 -22.95 4.90
C THR A 57 26.61 -23.54 6.30
N GLU A 58 25.92 -22.82 7.18
CA GLU A 58 25.72 -23.24 8.58
C GLU A 58 24.48 -24.15 8.77
N MET A 59 23.43 -23.97 7.95
CA MET A 59 22.17 -24.72 8.08
C MET A 59 22.01 -25.86 7.08
N GLY A 60 22.74 -25.82 5.96
CA GLY A 60 22.58 -26.75 4.84
C GLY A 60 21.31 -26.53 4.00
N GLU A 61 20.49 -25.52 4.32
CA GLU A 61 19.24 -25.21 3.62
C GLU A 61 19.16 -23.71 3.27
N MET A 62 18.59 -23.41 2.11
CA MET A 62 18.31 -22.03 1.72
C MET A 62 17.19 -21.43 2.58
N PRO A 63 17.24 -20.12 2.90
CA PRO A 63 16.26 -19.46 3.77
C PRO A 63 14.90 -19.18 3.09
N THR A 64 14.39 -20.11 2.27
CA THR A 64 13.20 -19.90 1.44
C THR A 64 11.89 -19.83 2.23
N LYS A 65 11.80 -20.50 3.39
CA LYS A 65 10.57 -20.58 4.20
C LYS A 65 10.69 -19.88 5.56
N VAL A 66 11.63 -18.94 5.69
CA VAL A 66 11.83 -18.22 6.95
C VAL A 66 10.79 -17.10 7.05
N LYS A 67 9.76 -17.32 7.87
CA LYS A 67 8.71 -16.32 8.15
C LYS A 67 9.10 -15.45 9.34
N MET A 68 8.84 -14.16 9.22
CA MET A 68 9.12 -13.16 10.25
C MET A 68 8.01 -12.11 10.34
N LYS A 69 8.10 -11.25 11.36
CA LYS A 69 7.24 -10.06 11.46
C LYS A 69 8.02 -8.82 11.04
N ASP A 70 7.43 -8.05 10.13
CA ASP A 70 7.90 -6.72 9.75
C ASP A 70 7.73 -5.72 10.92
N ARG A 71 8.31 -4.50 10.81
CA ARG A 71 8.14 -3.37 11.74
C ARG A 71 6.67 -3.06 12.04
N ARG A 72 5.76 -3.34 11.08
CA ARG A 72 4.29 -3.18 11.24
C ARG A 72 3.59 -4.38 11.87
N GLY A 73 4.32 -5.42 12.30
CA GLY A 73 3.78 -6.62 12.91
C GLY A 73 3.13 -7.63 11.93
N ARG A 74 3.23 -7.39 10.62
CA ARG A 74 2.70 -8.28 9.57
C ARG A 74 3.64 -9.45 9.31
N TYR A 75 3.10 -10.63 9.01
CA TYR A 75 3.91 -11.76 8.58
C TYR A 75 4.42 -11.54 7.15
N ILE A 76 5.73 -11.71 6.97
CA ILE A 76 6.43 -11.63 5.68
C ILE A 76 7.52 -12.71 5.63
N GLU A 77 7.88 -13.15 4.43
CA GLU A 77 9.03 -14.04 4.23
C GLU A 77 10.32 -13.21 4.22
N ALA A 78 11.39 -13.74 4.82
CA ALA A 78 12.63 -12.98 4.98
C ALA A 78 13.26 -12.60 3.63
N LEU A 79 13.18 -13.47 2.63
CA LEU A 79 13.66 -13.18 1.28
C LEU A 79 12.82 -12.11 0.57
N ASP A 80 11.50 -12.08 0.79
CA ASP A 80 10.65 -11.01 0.26
C ASP A 80 11.08 -9.66 0.84
N LEU A 81 11.33 -9.59 2.15
CA LEU A 81 11.81 -8.36 2.80
C LEU A 81 13.19 -7.92 2.28
N LEU A 82 14.12 -8.86 2.08
CA LEU A 82 15.42 -8.55 1.47
C LEU A 82 15.28 -8.08 0.03
N SER A 83 14.35 -8.63 -0.75
CA SER A 83 14.07 -8.19 -2.10
C SER A 83 13.49 -6.77 -2.14
N GLU A 84 12.56 -6.45 -1.24
CA GLU A 84 12.04 -5.08 -1.05
C GLU A 84 13.17 -4.12 -0.67
N HIS A 85 14.11 -4.55 0.17
CA HIS A 85 15.26 -3.75 0.58
C HIS A 85 16.24 -3.46 -0.56
N LEU A 86 16.51 -4.41 -1.45
CA LEU A 86 17.33 -4.20 -2.65
C LEU A 86 16.65 -3.25 -3.65
N LEU A 87 15.32 -3.35 -3.74
CA LEU A 87 14.51 -2.51 -4.62
C LEU A 87 14.12 -1.17 -3.97
N TYR A 88 14.60 -0.88 -2.75
CA TYR A 88 14.16 0.29 -2.00
C TYR A 88 14.33 1.58 -2.80
N GLU A 89 15.42 1.79 -3.54
CA GLU A 89 15.63 3.01 -4.34
C GLU A 89 14.70 3.08 -5.54
N ALA A 90 14.50 1.96 -6.23
CA ALA A 90 13.57 1.87 -7.33
C ALA A 90 12.12 2.12 -6.85
N LEU A 91 11.75 1.60 -5.69
CA LEU A 91 10.39 1.64 -5.14
C LEU A 91 10.09 2.91 -4.33
N GLU A 92 10.91 3.25 -3.34
CA GLU A 92 10.71 4.33 -2.36
C GLU A 92 11.79 5.43 -2.37
N GLY A 93 13.03 5.14 -2.80
CA GLY A 93 14.16 6.09 -2.73
C GLY A 93 14.20 7.14 -3.85
N ASP A 94 13.56 6.90 -5.00
CA ASP A 94 13.27 7.97 -5.96
C ASP A 94 12.06 8.79 -5.46
N SER A 95 12.33 10.00 -4.95
CA SER A 95 11.33 10.93 -4.41
C SER A 95 10.55 11.69 -5.48
N ARG A 96 10.86 11.44 -6.76
CA ARG A 96 10.19 12.13 -7.87
C ARG A 96 8.74 11.64 -7.96
N PRO A 97 7.77 12.56 -8.04
CA PRO A 97 6.35 12.22 -8.14
C PRO A 97 6.01 11.42 -9.41
N ASP A 98 6.90 11.47 -10.40
CA ASP A 98 6.62 11.04 -11.77
C ASP A 98 7.44 9.80 -12.17
N LYS A 99 7.53 8.77 -11.32
CA LYS A 99 8.13 7.46 -11.71
C LYS A 99 7.45 6.77 -12.90
N ILE A 100 6.38 7.37 -13.42
CA ILE A 100 5.51 6.86 -14.49
C ILE A 100 5.83 7.54 -15.83
N THR A 101 6.56 8.65 -15.85
CA THR A 101 6.83 9.45 -17.06
C THR A 101 8.19 9.18 -17.71
N LEU A 102 9.03 8.32 -17.12
CA LEU A 102 10.24 7.80 -17.77
C LEU A 102 9.86 6.71 -18.78
N GLU A 103 10.64 6.62 -19.87
CA GLU A 103 10.41 5.70 -21.00
C GLU A 103 10.50 4.20 -20.63
N GLU A 104 10.91 3.87 -19.40
CA GLU A 104 10.98 2.51 -18.90
C GLU A 104 9.65 2.09 -18.27
N ARG A 105 9.10 0.96 -18.73
CA ARG A 105 7.87 0.39 -18.18
C ARG A 105 8.08 0.07 -16.71
N PRO A 106 7.35 0.68 -15.75
CA PRO A 106 7.43 0.22 -14.39
C PRO A 106 6.85 -1.20 -14.32
N VAL A 107 7.68 -2.16 -13.90
CA VAL A 107 7.20 -3.50 -13.53
C VAL A 107 6.42 -3.33 -12.23
N LEU A 108 5.12 -3.06 -12.36
CA LEU A 108 4.23 -2.92 -11.22
C LEU A 108 3.87 -4.31 -10.68
N THR A 109 4.00 -4.49 -9.37
CA THR A 109 3.50 -5.69 -8.71
C THR A 109 1.97 -5.69 -8.70
N SER A 110 1.36 -6.88 -8.60
CA SER A 110 -0.10 -7.04 -8.56
C SER A 110 -0.75 -6.23 -7.44
N ASN A 111 -0.06 -6.09 -6.30
CA ASN A 111 -0.52 -5.30 -5.18
C ASN A 111 -0.48 -3.80 -5.49
N GLN A 112 0.56 -3.30 -6.14
CA GLN A 112 0.65 -1.88 -6.55
C GLN A 112 -0.43 -1.51 -7.56
N ILE A 113 -0.74 -2.40 -8.50
CA ILE A 113 -1.85 -2.23 -9.45
C ILE A 113 -3.18 -2.12 -8.70
N LYS A 114 -3.42 -3.04 -7.75
CA LYS A 114 -4.64 -3.05 -6.95
C LYS A 114 -4.81 -1.75 -6.17
N THR A 115 -3.77 -1.30 -5.45
CA THR A 115 -3.79 -0.05 -4.66
C THR A 115 -4.03 1.17 -5.53
N ARG A 116 -3.47 1.22 -6.75
CA ARG A 116 -3.72 2.31 -7.70
C ARG A 116 -5.18 2.36 -8.15
N ILE A 117 -5.78 1.22 -8.46
CA ILE A 117 -7.18 1.14 -8.89
C ILE A 117 -8.13 1.49 -7.73
N THR A 118 -7.90 0.95 -6.53
CA THR A 118 -8.81 1.17 -5.39
C THR A 118 -8.63 2.53 -4.72
N ASP A 119 -7.40 2.96 -4.47
CA ASP A 119 -7.13 4.06 -3.55
C ASP A 119 -6.91 5.38 -4.30
N ARG A 120 -6.27 5.32 -5.48
CA ARG A 120 -6.08 6.49 -6.36
C ARG A 120 -7.19 6.64 -7.40
N GLY A 121 -8.07 5.63 -7.54
CA GLY A 121 -9.15 5.65 -8.50
C GLY A 121 -8.67 5.64 -9.96
N GLU A 122 -7.45 5.14 -10.21
CA GLU A 122 -6.95 4.98 -11.56
C GLU A 122 -7.84 3.97 -12.30
N ILE A 123 -8.57 4.45 -13.31
CA ILE A 123 -9.41 3.60 -14.14
C ILE A 123 -8.48 2.93 -15.15
N SER A 124 -8.38 1.61 -15.12
CA SER A 124 -7.75 0.87 -16.22
C SER A 124 -8.52 1.19 -17.50
N VAL A 125 -7.91 2.01 -18.35
CA VAL A 125 -8.44 2.25 -19.68
C VAL A 125 -8.17 0.97 -20.45
N ASP A 126 -9.21 0.18 -20.70
CA ASP A 126 -9.14 -0.85 -21.73
C ASP A 126 -8.81 -0.15 -23.05
N ILE A 127 -7.54 -0.30 -23.47
CA ILE A 127 -6.97 0.35 -24.65
C ILE A 127 -7.73 -0.12 -25.90
N GLY A 128 -8.11 -1.40 -25.95
CA GLY A 128 -8.85 -1.97 -27.07
C GLY A 128 -10.26 -1.40 -27.19
N LEU A 129 -10.92 -1.13 -26.05
CA LEU A 129 -12.22 -0.45 -26.03
C LEU A 129 -12.06 1.05 -26.36
N ALA A 130 -11.02 1.70 -25.82
CA ALA A 130 -10.75 3.12 -26.03
C ALA A 130 -10.54 3.46 -27.51
N CYS A 131 -9.77 2.63 -28.24
CA CYS A 131 -9.53 2.82 -29.67
C CYS A 131 -10.80 2.63 -30.53
N LYS A 132 -11.79 1.86 -30.05
CA LYS A 132 -13.05 1.62 -30.76
C LYS A 132 -14.14 2.65 -30.45
N THR A 133 -13.97 3.45 -29.39
CA THR A 133 -14.97 4.42 -28.92
C THR A 133 -14.76 5.84 -29.46
N TYR A 134 -13.63 6.12 -30.11
CA TYR A 134 -13.45 7.37 -30.83
C TYR A 134 -14.11 7.28 -32.19
N GLY A 135 -15.11 8.13 -32.42
CA GLY A 135 -15.74 8.25 -33.72
C GLY A 135 -14.82 8.97 -34.71
N SER A 136 -15.14 8.86 -36.00
CA SER A 136 -14.48 9.62 -37.06
C SER A 136 -14.64 11.14 -36.91
N ASP A 137 -15.52 11.59 -36.02
CA ASP A 137 -15.71 12.98 -35.58
C ASP A 137 -14.69 13.42 -34.50
N GLY A 138 -13.78 12.53 -34.08
CA GLY A 138 -12.78 12.79 -33.04
C GLY A 138 -13.38 12.86 -31.64
N ARG A 139 -14.66 12.50 -31.46
CA ARG A 139 -15.34 12.52 -30.16
C ARG A 139 -15.30 11.14 -29.51
N ASN A 140 -15.23 11.15 -28.19
CA ASN A 140 -15.26 9.94 -27.38
C ASN A 140 -16.72 9.56 -27.06
N HIS A 141 -17.20 8.46 -27.64
CA HIS A 141 -18.55 7.94 -27.44
C HIS A 141 -18.63 6.89 -26.32
N ARG A 142 -17.59 6.76 -25.49
CA ARG A 142 -17.59 5.83 -24.36
C ARG A 142 -18.58 6.30 -23.29
N ASN A 143 -19.45 5.38 -22.85
CA ASN A 143 -20.26 5.62 -21.66
C ASN A 143 -19.34 5.86 -20.45
N PRO A 144 -19.48 6.99 -19.73
CA PRO A 144 -18.60 7.29 -18.60
C PRO A 144 -18.81 6.27 -17.48
N THR A 145 -17.84 5.38 -17.32
CA THR A 145 -17.80 4.44 -16.20
C THR A 145 -17.33 5.18 -14.95
N LYS A 146 -18.24 5.38 -14.00
CA LYS A 146 -17.89 5.93 -12.68
C LYS A 146 -17.23 4.84 -11.83
N ARG A 147 -16.33 5.24 -10.93
CA ARG A 147 -15.75 4.34 -9.91
C ARG A 147 -16.87 3.72 -9.07
N ASN A 148 -16.74 2.43 -8.74
CA ASN A 148 -17.60 1.80 -7.75
C ASN A 148 -17.45 2.50 -6.40
N ARG A 149 -18.57 2.96 -5.83
CA ARG A 149 -18.60 3.60 -4.52
C ARG A 149 -18.13 2.63 -3.43
N THR A 150 -17.43 3.14 -2.44
CA THR A 150 -17.07 2.37 -1.24
C THR A 150 -18.33 2.09 -0.40
N PRO A 151 -18.30 1.11 0.53
CA PRO A 151 -19.43 0.85 1.43
C PRO A 151 -19.89 2.10 2.21
N TYR A 152 -18.94 2.92 2.67
CA TYR A 152 -19.22 4.18 3.36
C TYR A 152 -19.93 5.20 2.46
N GLU A 153 -19.47 5.33 1.21
CA GLU A 153 -20.08 6.24 0.23
C GLU A 153 -21.51 5.81 -0.15
N ASN A 154 -21.76 4.49 -0.26
CA ASN A 154 -23.10 3.97 -0.50
C ASN A 154 -24.05 4.30 0.65
N MET A 155 -23.61 4.08 1.89
CA MET A 155 -24.39 4.41 3.08
C MET A 155 -24.76 5.90 3.12
N LYS A 156 -23.82 6.79 2.80
CA LYS A 156 -24.08 8.24 2.78
C LYS A 156 -25.09 8.65 1.70
N VAL A 157 -25.00 8.04 0.51
CA VAL A 157 -25.96 8.29 -0.58
C VAL A 157 -27.35 7.82 -0.20
N GLU A 158 -27.46 6.65 0.44
CA GLU A 158 -28.73 6.10 0.91
C GLU A 158 -29.36 6.98 2.01
N GLN A 159 -28.56 7.44 2.97
CA GLN A 159 -29.01 8.40 3.99
C GLN A 159 -29.55 9.69 3.37
N GLN A 160 -28.83 10.27 2.40
CA GLN A 160 -29.29 11.47 1.69
C GLN A 160 -30.59 11.23 0.91
N ALA A 161 -30.76 10.05 0.32
CA ALA A 161 -31.99 9.68 -0.39
C ALA A 161 -33.18 9.57 0.59
N LEU A 162 -32.96 8.95 1.76
CA LEU A 162 -33.97 8.85 2.81
C LEU A 162 -34.34 10.22 3.39
N GLU A 163 -33.37 11.11 3.62
CA GLU A 163 -33.64 12.48 4.08
C GLU A 163 -34.48 13.28 3.08
N LYS A 164 -34.16 13.20 1.78
CA LYS A 164 -34.97 13.82 0.73
C LYS A 164 -36.38 13.25 0.70
N ALA A 165 -36.54 11.93 0.81
CA ALA A 165 -37.85 11.29 0.86
C ALA A 165 -38.68 11.77 2.07
N LYS A 166 -38.05 11.94 3.24
CA LYS A 166 -38.69 12.51 4.43
C LYS A 166 -39.16 13.96 4.22
N GLN A 167 -38.39 14.78 3.50
CA GLN A 167 -38.76 16.17 3.18
C GLN A 167 -39.89 16.28 2.15
N VAL A 168 -40.11 15.27 1.32
CA VAL A 168 -41.19 15.25 0.32
C VAL A 168 -42.48 14.65 0.90
N ASN A 169 -42.40 13.81 1.93
CA ASN A 169 -43.55 13.17 2.54
C ASN A 169 -44.38 14.17 3.38
N GLU A 170 -45.54 14.57 2.86
CA GLU A 170 -46.47 15.52 3.49
C GLU A 170 -46.95 15.05 4.86
N GLY A 171 -47.33 13.77 5.01
CA GLY A 171 -47.78 13.22 6.28
C GLY A 171 -46.69 13.21 7.36
N TYR A 172 -45.44 12.97 6.97
CA TYR A 172 -44.30 13.09 7.89
C TYR A 172 -44.08 14.55 8.30
N ARG A 173 -44.17 15.51 7.37
CA ARG A 173 -44.04 16.94 7.68
C ARG A 173 -45.13 17.42 8.63
N ASP A 174 -46.38 17.04 8.39
CA ASP A 174 -47.51 17.46 9.22
C ASP A 174 -47.44 16.85 10.63
N ALA A 175 -46.97 15.61 10.76
CA ALA A 175 -46.77 14.96 12.06
C ALA A 175 -45.59 15.52 12.85
N THR A 176 -44.53 15.99 12.17
CA THR A 176 -43.32 16.51 12.82
C THR A 176 -43.36 18.04 13.02
N ASN A 177 -44.30 18.74 12.40
CA ASN A 177 -44.47 20.18 12.55
C ASN A 177 -44.99 20.53 13.95
N PRO A 178 -44.36 21.47 14.67
CA PRO A 178 -44.84 21.90 15.98
C PRO A 178 -46.23 22.54 15.85
N SER A 179 -47.13 22.22 16.78
CA SER A 179 -48.48 22.80 16.82
C SER A 179 -48.43 24.33 16.95
N LYS A 180 -49.26 25.06 16.19
CA LYS A 180 -49.35 26.51 16.26
C LYS A 180 -49.85 26.95 17.65
N ILE A 181 -48.99 27.63 18.42
CA ILE A 181 -49.36 28.21 19.72
C ILE A 181 -50.30 29.39 19.49
N ARG A 182 -51.56 29.28 19.90
CA ARG A 182 -52.51 30.40 19.93
C ARG A 182 -52.49 31.04 21.33
N ARG A 183 -51.96 32.26 21.44
CA ARG A 183 -52.10 33.04 22.67
C ARG A 183 -53.48 33.69 22.69
N LEU A 184 -54.31 33.29 23.66
CA LEU A 184 -55.60 33.95 23.89
C LEU A 184 -55.34 35.30 24.56
N ARG A 185 -55.96 36.36 24.02
CA ARG A 185 -55.87 37.71 24.58
C ARG A 185 -56.73 37.72 25.85
N VAL A 186 -56.11 37.85 27.02
CA VAL A 186 -56.84 38.04 28.28
C VAL A 186 -57.34 39.49 28.28
N ALA A 187 -58.66 39.66 28.40
CA ALA A 187 -59.26 40.99 28.50
C ALA A 187 -58.84 41.63 29.83
N SER A 188 -58.26 42.83 29.74
CA SER A 188 -57.90 43.71 30.86
C SER A 188 -59.11 44.44 31.40
#